data_AF-A0A1Z5L4V7-F1
#
_entry.id   AF-A0A1Z5L4V7-F1
#
_cell.length_a   1.000
_cell.length_b   1.000
_cell.length_c   1.000
_cell.angle_alpha   90.00
_cell.angle_beta   90.00
_cell.angle_gamma   90.00
#
_symmetry.space_group_name_H-M   'P 1'
#
loop_
_entity.id
_entity.type
_entity.pdbx_description
1 polymer ?
#
loop_
_entity_poly.entity_id
_entity_poly.type
_entity_poly.pdbx_seq_one_letter_code
_entity_poly.pdbx_strand_id
1 'polypeptide(L)'
;MGTLVFFQAFTIRQMRGASKFCSRGLHQGSSINVGKRQWRTRHGTPVKWNASFAFADEPDWSFADGRPGPLNVNQSDRYLQQVNYCKTIVQMLKELHDAKDARAGGIQAALEEKQQIISVKFRRKGIEALNTQHRAQKS
;
A
#
# COMPACT_ATOMS: atom_id res chain seq x y z
N MET A 1 43.38 19.55 26.99
CA MET A 1 44.02 18.65 27.97
C MET A 1 42.89 18.05 28.80
N GLY A 2 42.36 16.88 28.41
CA GLY A 2 42.71 15.58 29.00
C GLY A 2 41.90 15.41 30.30
N THR A 3 41.09 14.39 30.54
CA THR A 3 41.15 12.97 30.17
C THR A 3 39.79 12.32 30.43
N LEU A 4 39.43 11.33 29.61
CA LEU A 4 38.45 10.29 29.97
C LEU A 4 38.97 9.51 31.18
N VAL A 5 38.07 9.11 32.09
CA VAL A 5 38.27 7.92 32.91
C VAL A 5 36.97 7.11 32.95
N PHE A 6 37.02 5.96 32.28
CA PHE A 6 36.12 4.83 32.45
C PHE A 6 36.23 4.30 33.89
N PHE A 7 35.12 3.93 34.54
CA PHE A 7 35.16 2.78 35.44
C PHE A 7 33.85 1.99 35.42
N GLN A 8 34.08 0.70 35.28
CA GLN A 8 33.18 -0.40 35.06
C GLN A 8 32.61 -0.85 36.41
N ALA A 9 31.29 -1.01 36.53
CA ALA A 9 30.68 -1.75 37.65
C ALA A 9 29.51 -2.57 37.09
N PHE A 10 29.80 -3.82 36.75
CA PHE A 10 29.53 -5.02 37.58
C PHE A 10 28.05 -5.40 37.61
N THR A 11 27.78 -6.43 36.81
CA THR A 11 26.62 -7.32 36.81
C THR A 11 26.05 -7.61 38.19
N ILE A 12 24.73 -7.40 38.36
CA ILE A 12 23.93 -8.16 39.32
C ILE A 12 22.81 -8.88 38.55
N ARG A 13 23.09 -10.16 38.32
CA ARG A 13 22.19 -11.22 37.89
C ARG A 13 21.06 -11.35 38.93
N GLN A 14 19.86 -10.86 38.62
CA GLN A 14 18.69 -11.19 39.42
C GLN A 14 18.12 -12.54 38.95
N MET A 15 18.59 -13.63 39.57
CA MET A 15 17.88 -14.90 39.57
C MET A 15 16.81 -14.82 40.66
N ARG A 16 15.57 -14.50 40.27
CA ARG A 16 14.40 -14.80 41.11
C ARG A 16 13.63 -15.93 40.43
N GLY A 17 13.89 -17.15 40.90
CA GLY A 17 13.01 -18.27 40.69
C GLY A 17 11.68 -17.95 41.37
N ALA A 18 10.65 -17.72 40.56
CA ALA A 18 9.27 -17.74 41.02
C ALA A 18 8.66 -19.09 40.60
N SER A 19 8.27 -19.82 41.63
CA SER A 19 7.53 -21.06 41.63
C SER A 19 6.41 -21.11 40.57
N LYS A 20 6.22 -22.31 40.01
CA LYS A 20 5.14 -22.67 39.10
C LYS A 20 3.79 -22.39 39.76
N PHE A 21 3.15 -21.30 39.39
CA PHE A 21 1.70 -21.18 39.58
C PHE A 21 1.02 -21.83 38.37
N CYS A 22 0.72 -23.12 38.50
CA CYS A 22 -0.22 -23.81 37.63
C CYS A 22 -1.63 -23.32 38.01
N SER A 23 -2.03 -22.16 37.50
CA SER A 23 -3.45 -21.88 37.32
C SER A 23 -3.83 -22.46 35.96
N ARG A 24 -4.58 -23.56 35.96
CA ARG A 24 -5.42 -23.96 34.82
C ARG A 24 -6.56 -22.94 34.69
N GLY A 25 -6.21 -21.68 34.44
CA GLY A 25 -7.13 -20.67 33.98
C GLY A 25 -7.03 -20.65 32.47
N LEU A 26 -8.03 -21.21 31.77
CA LEU A 26 -8.28 -20.86 30.38
C LEU A 26 -8.81 -19.41 30.32
N HIS A 27 -8.06 -18.48 30.91
CA HIS A 27 -8.31 -17.06 30.77
C HIS A 27 -7.76 -16.67 29.41
N GLN A 28 -8.56 -15.95 28.62
CA GLN A 28 -8.23 -15.50 27.26
C GLN A 28 -7.07 -14.48 27.27
N GLY A 29 -5.86 -14.91 27.62
CA GLY A 29 -4.67 -14.06 27.65
C GLY A 29 -4.37 -13.48 26.26
N SER A 30 -3.79 -12.28 26.22
CA SER A 30 -3.48 -11.58 24.97
C SER A 30 -2.65 -12.44 24.00
N SER A 31 -1.73 -13.27 24.51
CA SER A 31 -0.88 -14.18 23.73
C SER A 31 -1.66 -15.25 22.97
N ILE A 32 -2.70 -15.84 23.58
CA ILE A 32 -3.59 -16.83 22.92
C ILE A 32 -4.45 -16.13 21.86
N ASN A 33 -4.86 -14.89 22.10
CA ASN A 33 -5.63 -14.09 21.15
C ASN A 33 -4.79 -13.64 19.95
N VAL A 34 -3.48 -13.39 20.12
CA VAL A 34 -2.56 -13.03 19.03
C VAL A 34 -2.45 -14.19 18.03
N GLY A 35 -2.24 -15.43 18.50
CA GLY A 35 -2.17 -16.60 17.63
C GLY A 35 -3.46 -16.82 16.82
N LYS A 36 -4.63 -16.71 17.48
CA LYS A 36 -5.93 -16.82 16.81
C LYS A 36 -6.17 -15.74 15.76
N ARG A 37 -5.77 -14.49 16.05
CA ARG A 37 -5.90 -13.35 15.12
C ARG A 37 -5.00 -13.50 13.91
N GLN A 38 -3.73 -13.89 14.11
CA GLN A 38 -2.79 -14.10 13.03
C GLN A 38 -3.22 -15.24 12.11
N TRP A 39 -3.72 -16.35 12.68
CA TRP A 39 -4.29 -17.44 11.89
C TRP A 39 -5.44 -16.94 11.01
N ARG A 40 -6.40 -16.18 11.57
CA ARG A 40 -7.52 -15.61 10.80
C ARG A 40 -7.06 -14.76 9.62
N THR A 41 -6.13 -13.83 9.84
CA THR A 41 -5.58 -12.98 8.78
C THR A 41 -4.87 -13.81 7.70
N ARG A 42 -4.08 -14.81 8.11
CA ARG A 42 -3.40 -15.73 7.17
C ARG A 42 -4.36 -16.52 6.30
N HIS A 43 -5.54 -16.83 6.82
CA HIS A 43 -6.61 -17.54 6.11
C HIS A 43 -7.64 -16.60 5.45
N GLY A 44 -7.33 -15.31 5.29
CA GLY A 44 -8.19 -14.36 4.57
C GLY A 44 -9.47 -13.96 5.31
N THR A 45 -9.57 -14.25 6.61
CA THR A 45 -10.70 -13.83 7.45
C THR A 45 -10.35 -12.61 8.30
N PRO A 46 -11.33 -11.81 8.71
CA PRO A 46 -11.05 -10.62 9.50
C PRO A 46 -10.49 -10.97 10.88
N VAL A 47 -9.66 -10.06 11.40
CA VAL A 47 -9.01 -10.17 12.72
C VAL A 47 -10.02 -10.36 13.84
N LYS A 48 -11.14 -9.63 13.76
CA LYS A 48 -12.26 -9.78 14.67
C LYS A 48 -13.29 -10.72 14.05
N TRP A 49 -13.75 -11.71 14.81
CA TRP A 49 -14.78 -12.65 14.38
C TRP A 49 -16.07 -11.95 13.93
N ASN A 50 -16.51 -10.95 14.70
CA ASN A 50 -17.76 -10.23 14.45
C ASN A 50 -17.71 -9.28 13.23
N ALA A 51 -16.55 -9.14 12.59
CA ALA A 51 -16.42 -8.40 11.35
C ALA A 51 -16.47 -9.33 10.11
N SER A 52 -16.67 -10.64 10.32
CA SER A 52 -16.86 -11.58 9.23
C SER A 52 -18.20 -11.33 8.54
N PHE A 53 -18.21 -11.48 7.22
CA PHE A 53 -19.41 -11.26 6.39
C PHE A 53 -20.62 -12.06 6.89
N ALA A 54 -20.43 -13.36 7.11
CA ALA A 54 -21.50 -14.26 7.58
C ALA A 54 -22.11 -13.83 8.93
N PHE A 55 -21.32 -13.18 9.80
CA PHE A 55 -21.85 -12.73 11.09
C PHE A 55 -22.41 -11.31 11.03
N ALA A 56 -21.78 -10.41 10.27
CA ALA A 56 -22.11 -8.99 10.29
C ALA A 56 -23.22 -8.61 9.30
N ASP A 57 -23.18 -9.21 8.11
CA ASP A 57 -23.97 -8.76 6.96
C ASP A 57 -25.12 -9.72 6.60
N GLU A 58 -25.10 -10.94 7.14
CA GLU A 58 -26.25 -11.85 7.06
C GLU A 58 -27.41 -11.33 7.93
N PRO A 59 -28.68 -11.46 7.49
CA PRO A 59 -29.81 -11.01 8.30
C PRO A 59 -30.03 -11.93 9.50
N ASP A 60 -30.18 -11.34 10.68
CA ASP A 60 -30.41 -12.08 11.93
C ASP A 60 -31.75 -12.85 11.93
N TRP A 61 -32.72 -12.40 11.13
CA TRP A 61 -34.06 -13.00 11.02
C TRP A 61 -34.69 -12.71 9.65
N SER A 62 -35.73 -13.48 9.31
CA SER A 62 -36.58 -13.28 8.13
C SER A 62 -38.04 -13.52 8.48
N PHE A 63 -38.96 -13.06 7.63
CA PHE A 63 -40.39 -13.33 7.82
C PHE A 63 -40.68 -14.82 7.57
N ALA A 64 -41.70 -15.37 8.23
CA ALA A 64 -42.11 -16.77 8.05
C ALA A 64 -42.47 -17.09 6.58
N ASP A 65 -42.95 -16.10 5.84
CA ASP A 65 -43.27 -16.20 4.41
C ASP A 65 -42.01 -16.27 3.52
N GLY A 66 -40.81 -16.16 4.08
CA GLY A 66 -39.54 -16.13 3.36
C GLY A 66 -39.16 -14.75 2.80
N ARG A 67 -39.94 -13.70 3.11
CA ARG A 67 -39.57 -12.33 2.75
C ARG A 67 -38.32 -11.92 3.55
N PRO A 68 -37.36 -11.21 2.93
CA PRO A 68 -36.18 -10.74 3.65
C PRO A 68 -36.56 -9.72 4.72
N GLY A 69 -35.85 -9.75 5.85
CA GLY A 69 -35.92 -8.70 6.85
C GLY A 69 -35.42 -7.36 6.28
N PRO A 70 -35.90 -6.23 6.82
CA PRO A 70 -35.34 -4.92 6.47
C PRO A 70 -33.88 -4.82 6.94
N LEU A 71 -33.09 -3.98 6.28
CA LEU A 71 -31.67 -3.82 6.59
C LEU A 71 -31.48 -3.08 7.93
N ASN A 72 -30.55 -3.56 8.75
CA ASN A 72 -30.18 -2.87 9.99
C ASN A 72 -29.45 -1.55 9.69
N VAL A 73 -29.60 -0.54 10.55
CA VAL A 73 -28.95 0.78 10.36
C VAL A 73 -27.43 0.65 10.20
N ASN A 74 -26.78 -0.16 11.04
CA ASN A 74 -25.33 -0.37 10.92
C ASN A 74 -24.93 -1.13 9.65
N GLN A 75 -25.81 -1.99 9.13
CA GLN A 75 -25.57 -2.69 7.86
C GLN A 75 -25.68 -1.70 6.69
N SER A 76 -26.70 -0.81 6.70
CA SER A 76 -26.80 0.25 5.71
C SER A 76 -25.61 1.21 5.75
N ASP A 77 -25.15 1.59 6.94
CA ASP A 77 -24.00 2.49 7.08
C ASP A 77 -22.73 1.87 6.52
N ARG A 78 -22.46 0.60 6.81
CA ARG A 78 -21.33 -0.14 6.24
C ARG A 78 -21.43 -0.23 4.72
N TYR A 79 -22.62 -0.52 4.19
CA TYR A 79 -22.85 -0.55 2.75
C TYR A 79 -22.52 0.79 2.08
N LEU A 80 -23.03 1.89 2.63
CA LEU A 80 -22.76 3.24 2.12
C LEU A 80 -21.28 3.61 2.22
N GLN A 81 -20.60 3.21 3.30
CA GLN A 81 -19.15 3.37 3.43
C GLN A 81 -18.39 2.63 2.33
N GLN A 82 -18.75 1.37 2.04
CA GLN A 82 -18.13 0.60 0.95
C GLN A 82 -18.38 1.27 -0.41
N VAL A 83 -19.60 1.75 -0.67
CA VAL A 83 -19.90 2.50 -1.91
C VAL A 83 -19.02 3.75 -2.03
N ASN A 84 -18.81 4.48 -0.94
CA ASN A 84 -17.95 5.66 -0.95
C ASN A 84 -16.49 5.29 -1.22
N TYR A 85 -15.97 4.22 -0.61
CA TYR A 85 -14.62 3.71 -0.91
C TYR A 85 -14.47 3.30 -2.37
N CYS A 86 -15.46 2.61 -2.95
CA CYS A 86 -15.41 2.25 -4.36
C CYS A 86 -15.37 3.49 -5.26
N LYS A 87 -16.18 4.51 -4.98
CA LYS A 87 -16.19 5.77 -5.74
C LYS A 87 -14.83 6.47 -5.69
N THR A 88 -14.23 6.57 -4.51
CA THR A 88 -12.93 7.23 -4.36
C THR A 88 -11.81 6.46 -5.06
N ILE A 89 -11.80 5.13 -4.96
CA ILE A 89 -10.81 4.28 -5.66
C ILE A 89 -10.91 4.47 -7.17
N VAL A 90 -12.11 4.42 -7.74
CA VAL A 90 -12.32 4.61 -9.18
C VAL A 90 -11.86 5.99 -9.64
N GLN A 91 -12.19 7.03 -8.86
CA GLN A 91 -11.73 8.39 -9.15
C GLN A 91 -10.19 8.48 -9.18
N MET A 92 -9.52 7.97 -8.14
CA MET A 92 -8.05 8.02 -8.05
C MET A 92 -7.38 7.26 -9.21
N LEU A 93 -7.94 6.10 -9.59
CA LEU A 93 -7.41 5.34 -10.72
C LEU A 93 -7.54 6.12 -12.03
N LYS A 94 -8.67 6.79 -12.24
CA LYS A 94 -8.85 7.67 -13.40
C LYS A 94 -7.82 8.79 -13.42
N GLU A 95 -7.66 9.50 -12.31
CA GLU A 95 -6.67 10.60 -12.21
C GLU A 95 -5.24 10.11 -12.50
N LEU A 96 -4.87 8.92 -12.02
CA LEU A 96 -3.58 8.31 -12.32
C LEU A 96 -3.41 7.96 -13.80
N HIS A 97 -4.46 7.43 -14.44
CA HIS A 97 -4.44 7.13 -15.86
C HIS A 97 -4.30 8.41 -16.69
N ASP A 98 -5.10 9.43 -16.39
CA ASP A 98 -5.05 10.73 -17.07
C ASP A 98 -3.65 11.36 -16.94
N ALA A 99 -3.04 11.31 -15.75
CA ALA A 99 -1.69 11.81 -15.52
C ALA A 99 -0.62 11.04 -16.31
N LYS A 100 -0.75 9.72 -16.41
CA LYS A 100 0.16 8.88 -17.19
C LYS A 100 0.08 9.22 -18.68
N ASP A 101 -1.13 9.38 -19.20
CA ASP A 101 -1.36 9.69 -20.62
C ASP A 101 -0.89 11.10 -20.95
N ALA A 102 -1.16 12.09 -20.09
CA ALA A 102 -0.66 13.45 -20.24
C ALA A 102 0.88 13.49 -20.27
N ARG A 103 1.55 12.72 -19.40
CA ARG A 103 3.02 12.62 -19.41
C ARG A 103 3.54 11.99 -20.70
N ALA A 104 2.91 10.92 -21.17
CA ALA A 104 3.29 10.26 -22.41
C ALA A 104 3.13 11.21 -23.61
N GLY A 105 2.00 11.92 -23.70
CA GLY A 105 1.75 12.93 -24.72
C GLY A 105 2.74 14.10 -24.66
N GLY A 106 3.08 14.60 -23.47
CA GLY A 106 4.08 15.67 -23.31
C GLY A 106 5.49 15.26 -23.77
N ILE A 107 5.89 14.00 -23.53
CA ILE A 107 7.17 13.48 -24.03
C ILE A 107 7.15 13.41 -25.57
N GLN A 108 6.06 12.91 -26.16
CA GLN A 108 5.91 12.84 -27.62
C GLN A 108 5.95 14.23 -28.25
N ALA A 109 5.17 15.18 -27.73
CA ALA A 109 5.15 16.57 -28.20
C ALA A 109 6.55 17.22 -28.14
N ALA A 110 7.29 17.02 -27.05
CA ALA A 110 8.65 17.55 -26.92
C ALA A 110 9.65 16.90 -27.91
N LEU A 111 9.45 15.63 -28.28
CA LEU A 111 10.25 14.95 -29.30
C LEU A 111 9.93 15.48 -30.69
N GLU A 112 8.64 15.65 -31.00
CA GLU A 112 8.16 16.21 -32.27
C GLU A 112 8.62 17.65 -32.45
N GLU A 113 8.54 18.48 -31.42
CA GLU A 113 9.04 19.86 -31.44
C GLU A 113 10.54 19.89 -31.73
N LYS A 114 11.33 19.04 -31.05
CA LYS A 114 12.77 18.91 -31.33
C LYS A 114 13.02 18.50 -32.78
N GLN A 115 12.24 17.56 -33.32
CA GLN A 115 12.35 17.13 -34.72
C GLN A 115 12.02 18.26 -35.70
N GLN A 116 10.97 19.04 -35.42
CA GLN A 116 10.60 20.22 -36.22
C GLN A 116 11.68 21.30 -36.18
N ILE A 117 12.23 21.60 -35.00
CA ILE A 117 13.34 22.55 -34.86
C ILE A 117 14.56 22.06 -35.66
N ILE A 118 14.87 20.76 -35.60
CA ILE A 118 15.98 20.18 -36.37
C ILE A 118 15.72 20.26 -37.88
N SER A 119 14.50 20.02 -38.35
CA SER A 119 14.17 20.03 -39.78
C SER A 119 14.19 21.44 -40.38
N VAL A 120 13.79 22.44 -39.61
CA VAL A 120 13.84 23.86 -40.00
C VAL A 120 15.28 24.41 -39.93
N LYS A 121 16.15 23.82 -39.10
CA LYS A 121 17.51 24.32 -38.91
C LYS A 121 18.32 24.23 -40.19
N PHE A 122 18.90 25.37 -40.59
CA PHE A 122 19.80 25.44 -41.73
C PHE A 122 21.01 24.50 -41.57
N ARG A 123 21.51 24.01 -42.71
CA ARG A 123 22.73 23.19 -42.75
C ARG A 123 23.88 23.89 -42.05
N ARG A 124 24.63 23.12 -41.26
CA ARG A 124 25.83 23.61 -40.58
C ARG A 124 26.88 24.01 -41.63
N LYS A 125 27.57 25.14 -41.40
CA LYS A 125 28.64 25.65 -42.26
C LYS A 125 29.97 25.70 -41.49
N GLY A 126 31.10 25.78 -42.20
CA GLY A 126 32.43 25.94 -41.60
C GLY A 126 33.12 24.61 -41.21
N ILE A 127 33.96 24.65 -40.18
CA ILE A 127 34.85 23.55 -39.75
C ILE A 127 34.07 22.25 -39.45
N GLU A 128 32.85 22.35 -38.90
CA GLU A 128 32.01 21.20 -38.60
C GLU A 128 31.56 20.43 -39.86
N ALA A 129 31.32 21.14 -40.96
CA ALA A 129 30.93 20.50 -42.23
C ALA A 129 32.11 19.69 -42.82
N LEU A 130 33.33 20.25 -42.76
CA LEU A 130 34.55 19.58 -43.23
C LEU A 130 34.85 18.32 -42.40
N ASN A 131 34.72 18.41 -41.07
CA ASN A 131 34.91 17.26 -40.17
C ASN A 131 33.90 16.13 -40.45
N THR A 132 32.66 16.48 -40.80
CA THR A 132 31.62 15.50 -41.15
C THR A 132 31.96 14.78 -42.46
N GLN A 133 32.44 15.51 -43.47
CA GLN A 133 32.89 14.93 -44.74
C GLN A 133 34.13 14.04 -44.58
N HIS A 134 35.11 14.47 -43.78
CA HIS A 134 36.32 13.68 -43.54
C HIS A 134 36.04 12.37 -42.77
N ARG A 135 35.05 12.38 -41.85
CA ARG A 135 34.56 11.15 -41.20
C ARG A 135 33.85 10.21 -42.16
N ALA A 136 33.02 10.72 -43.06
CA ALA A 136 32.29 9.91 -44.03
C ALA A 136 33.19 9.23 -45.09
N GLN A 137 34.39 9.78 -45.35
CA GLN A 137 35.38 9.18 -46.25
C GLN A 137 36.24 8.09 -45.60
N LYS A 138 36.22 7.98 -44.26
CA LYS A 138 37.02 7.00 -43.49
C LYS A 138 36.23 5.74 -43.09
N SER A 139 34.92 5.72 -43.33
CA SER A 139 34.05 4.54 -43.19
C SER A 139 33.87 3.86 -44.53
#